data_AF-A0A1Y2UW08-F1
#
_entry.id   AF-A0A1Y2UW08-F1
#
_cell.length_a   1.000
_cell.length_b   1.000
_cell.length_c   1.000
_cell.angle_alpha   90.00
_cell.angle_beta   90.00
_cell.angle_gamma   90.00
#
_symmetry.space_group_name_H-M   'P 1'
#
loop_
_entity.id
_entity.type
_entity.pdbx_description
1 polymer ?
#
loop_
_entity_poly.entity_id
_entity_poly.type
_entity_poly.pdbx_seq_one_letter_code
_entity_poly.pdbx_strand_id
1 'polypeptide(L)'
;MKFTSIILVLPALALAQTNTTTSSAASNPSGTPDLSVCEEQAGPYADACPQCEPKCEGSSAYEQCLYSVFSNINYFQSQCWQHGGQNCRGNAIAQVCG
;
A
#
# COMPACT_ATOMS: atom_id res chain seq x y z
N MET A 1 37.79 -21.04 12.95
CA MET A 1 36.57 -20.29 12.56
C MET A 1 35.41 -21.26 12.50
N LYS A 2 34.30 -20.99 13.18
CA LYS A 2 33.12 -21.85 13.18
C LYS A 2 31.91 -20.97 13.47
N PHE A 3 31.14 -20.67 12.43
CA PHE A 3 29.84 -20.00 12.57
C PHE A 3 28.79 -20.89 11.95
N THR A 4 27.95 -21.41 12.84
CA THR A 4 26.90 -22.38 12.62
C THR A 4 25.74 -21.71 11.88
N SER A 5 25.36 -22.25 10.73
CA SER A 5 24.19 -21.82 9.97
C SER A 5 22.91 -22.20 10.71
N ILE A 6 22.04 -21.22 10.96
CA ILE A 6 20.66 -21.45 11.45
C ILE A 6 19.73 -21.37 10.24
N ILE A 7 19.07 -22.49 9.92
CA ILE A 7 18.02 -22.56 8.91
C ILE A 7 16.73 -22.03 9.53
N LEU A 8 16.20 -20.95 8.97
CA LEU A 8 14.89 -20.41 9.33
C LEU A 8 13.81 -21.18 8.55
N VAL A 9 12.97 -21.94 9.27
CA VAL A 9 11.84 -22.67 8.69
C VAL A 9 10.60 -21.77 8.75
N LEU A 10 10.11 -21.31 7.59
CA LEU A 10 8.91 -20.47 7.50
C LEU A 10 7.65 -21.33 7.74
N PRO A 11 6.74 -20.94 8.65
CA PRO A 11 5.42 -21.56 8.74
C PRO A 11 4.58 -21.12 7.54
N ALA A 12 4.14 -22.08 6.73
CA ALA A 12 3.16 -21.87 5.67
C ALA A 12 1.79 -21.62 6.30
N LEU A 13 1.33 -20.37 6.27
CA LEU A 13 -0.05 -20.01 6.59
C LEU A 13 -0.95 -20.42 5.42
N ALA A 14 -1.73 -21.50 5.62
CA ALA A 14 -2.79 -21.89 4.70
C ALA A 14 -4.00 -20.95 4.90
N LEU A 15 -4.29 -20.11 3.91
CA LEU A 15 -5.47 -19.24 3.91
C LEU A 15 -6.64 -19.99 3.23
N ALA A 16 -7.61 -20.43 4.02
CA ALA A 16 -8.85 -21.01 3.52
C ALA A 16 -9.71 -19.90 2.88
N GLN A 17 -10.02 -20.03 1.58
CA GLN A 17 -10.91 -19.11 0.86
C GLN A 17 -12.37 -19.56 1.04
N THR A 18 -13.12 -18.88 1.91
CA THR A 18 -14.58 -19.01 1.97
C THR A 18 -15.19 -18.15 0.86
N ASN A 19 -15.74 -18.82 -0.16
CA ASN A 19 -16.59 -18.20 -1.18
C ASN A 19 -17.78 -17.49 -0.53
N THR A 20 -17.78 -16.16 -0.56
CA THR A 20 -19.00 -15.37 -0.30
C THR A 20 -19.29 -14.52 -1.52
N THR A 21 -20.25 -14.97 -2.32
CA THR A 21 -20.90 -14.18 -3.36
C THR A 21 -21.61 -13.01 -2.70
N THR A 22 -21.25 -11.77 -3.02
CA THR A 22 -22.04 -10.58 -2.63
C THR A 22 -22.20 -9.65 -3.83
N SER A 23 -23.46 -9.29 -4.06
CA SER A 23 -24.03 -8.56 -5.21
C SER A 23 -23.32 -7.27 -5.59
N SER A 24 -23.20 -7.07 -6.90
CA SER A 24 -22.83 -5.83 -7.56
C SER A 24 -23.87 -4.74 -7.30
N ALA A 25 -23.48 -3.68 -6.57
CA ALA A 25 -24.17 -2.40 -6.58
C ALA A 25 -23.35 -1.45 -7.47
N ALA A 26 -23.95 -0.98 -8.57
CA ALA A 26 -23.35 0.02 -9.44
C ALA A 26 -23.44 1.41 -8.78
N SER A 27 -22.28 2.01 -8.50
CA SER A 27 -22.20 3.35 -7.90
C SER A 27 -22.21 4.44 -8.97
N ASN A 28 -23.11 5.39 -8.76
CA ASN A 28 -23.45 6.57 -9.57
C ASN A 28 -22.23 7.50 -9.86
N PRO A 29 -22.06 8.09 -11.06
CA PRO A 29 -20.93 8.95 -11.37
C PRO A 29 -21.28 10.44 -11.17
N SER A 30 -21.04 11.01 -9.98
CA SER A 30 -20.90 12.46 -9.81
C SER A 30 -20.58 12.83 -8.36
N GLY A 31 -19.34 13.27 -8.16
CA GLY A 31 -18.82 13.81 -6.90
C GLY A 31 -17.32 13.93 -7.06
N THR A 32 -16.71 14.94 -6.45
CA THR A 32 -15.26 14.95 -6.19
C THR A 32 -14.83 13.55 -5.73
N PRO A 33 -13.70 12.99 -6.22
CA PRO A 33 -13.23 11.68 -5.77
C PRO A 33 -13.26 11.62 -4.25
N ASP A 34 -13.98 10.64 -3.69
CA ASP A 34 -14.03 10.47 -2.25
C ASP A 34 -12.69 9.89 -1.78
N LEU A 35 -11.76 10.80 -1.48
CA LEU A 35 -10.43 10.44 -1.01
C LEU A 35 -10.42 9.99 0.45
N SER A 36 -11.55 10.04 1.16
CA SER A 36 -11.64 9.71 2.59
C SER A 36 -11.06 8.33 2.91
N VAL A 37 -11.36 7.32 2.09
CA VAL A 37 -10.81 5.96 2.24
C VAL A 37 -9.30 5.95 2.00
N CYS A 38 -8.83 6.70 1.01
CA CYS A 38 -7.41 6.83 0.78
C CYS A 38 -6.71 7.52 1.95
N GLU A 39 -7.24 8.64 2.44
CA GLU A 39 -6.64 9.42 3.53
C GLU A 39 -6.56 8.60 4.82
N GLU A 40 -7.57 7.79 5.12
CA GLU A 40 -7.58 6.85 6.25
C GLU A 40 -6.49 5.79 6.12
N GLN A 41 -6.31 5.19 4.94
CA GLN A 41 -5.26 4.19 4.70
C GLN A 41 -3.86 4.80 4.58
N ALA A 42 -3.77 6.04 4.10
CA ALA A 42 -2.51 6.75 3.87
C ALA A 42 -1.87 7.24 5.16
N GLY A 43 -2.67 7.52 6.19
CA GLY A 43 -2.22 8.06 7.47
C GLY A 43 -1.33 9.30 7.28
N PRO A 44 -0.02 9.24 7.58
CA PRO A 44 0.89 10.38 7.41
C PRO A 44 1.08 10.81 5.94
N TYR A 45 0.60 10.04 4.97
CA TYR A 45 0.70 10.30 3.53
C TYR A 45 -0.62 10.76 2.89
N ALA A 46 -1.60 11.23 3.68
CA ALA A 46 -2.91 11.65 3.17
C ALA A 46 -2.82 12.69 2.02
N ASP A 47 -1.87 13.63 2.08
CA ASP A 47 -1.58 14.59 1.00
C ASP A 47 -1.14 13.95 -0.32
N ALA A 48 -0.68 12.70 -0.30
CA ALA A 48 -0.28 11.97 -1.49
C ALA A 48 -1.45 11.20 -2.14
N CYS A 49 -2.63 11.17 -1.51
CA CYS A 49 -3.80 10.48 -2.04
C CYS A 49 -4.19 10.87 -3.47
N PRO A 50 -4.25 12.16 -3.85
CA PRO A 50 -4.54 12.54 -5.24
C PRO A 50 -3.57 11.97 -6.27
N GLN A 51 -2.34 11.63 -5.85
CA GLN A 51 -1.33 11.03 -6.71
C GLN A 51 -1.37 9.49 -6.69
N CYS A 52 -1.69 8.90 -5.55
CA CYS A 52 -1.60 7.46 -5.33
C CYS A 52 -2.91 6.70 -5.58
N GLU A 53 -4.06 7.35 -5.40
CA GLU A 53 -5.39 6.77 -5.56
C GLU A 53 -5.64 6.16 -6.95
N PRO A 54 -5.25 6.82 -8.07
CA PRO A 54 -5.49 6.27 -9.42
C PRO A 54 -4.81 4.93 -9.69
N LYS A 55 -3.78 4.54 -8.90
CA LYS A 55 -3.14 3.23 -9.04
C LYS A 55 -4.02 2.06 -8.57
N CYS A 56 -5.02 2.37 -7.76
CA CYS A 56 -5.93 1.40 -7.18
C CYS A 56 -7.33 1.47 -7.80
N GLU A 57 -7.57 2.42 -8.70
CA GLU A 57 -8.83 2.56 -9.41
C GLU A 57 -9.16 1.27 -10.19
N GLY A 58 -10.40 0.80 -10.09
CA GLY A 58 -10.85 -0.45 -10.72
C GLY A 58 -10.44 -1.74 -9.99
N SER A 59 -9.69 -1.67 -8.89
CA SER A 59 -9.40 -2.84 -8.05
C SER A 59 -10.63 -3.26 -7.25
N SER A 60 -10.94 -4.56 -7.25
CA SER A 60 -11.97 -5.14 -6.36
C SER A 60 -11.55 -5.16 -4.88
N ALA A 61 -10.28 -4.85 -4.60
CA ALA A 61 -9.71 -4.78 -3.26
C ALA A 61 -9.03 -3.42 -3.06
N TYR A 62 -9.79 -2.35 -3.28
CA TYR A 62 -9.31 -0.96 -3.29
C TYR A 62 -8.55 -0.57 -2.01
N GLU A 63 -9.13 -0.79 -0.83
CA GLU A 63 -8.47 -0.49 0.46
C GLU A 63 -7.16 -1.25 0.66
N GLN A 64 -7.13 -2.54 0.28
CA GLN A 64 -5.92 -3.36 0.37
C GLN A 64 -4.84 -2.89 -0.61
N CYS A 65 -5.25 -2.43 -1.79
CA CYS A 65 -4.34 -1.81 -2.75
C CYS A 65 -3.74 -0.52 -2.17
N LEU A 66 -4.56 0.38 -1.62
CA LEU A 66 -4.10 1.62 -1.00
C LEU A 66 -3.14 1.33 0.16
N TYR A 67 -3.52 0.42 1.06
CA TYR A 67 -2.67 -0.01 2.17
C TYR A 67 -1.29 -0.51 1.67
N SER A 68 -1.27 -1.31 0.61
CA SER A 68 -0.03 -1.81 -0.01
C SER A 68 0.81 -0.67 -0.64
N VAL A 69 0.16 0.28 -1.30
CA VAL A 69 0.81 1.47 -1.88
C VAL A 69 1.49 2.29 -0.79
N PHE A 70 0.77 2.66 0.27
CA PHE A 70 1.34 3.48 1.35
C PHE A 70 2.36 2.72 2.21
N SER A 71 2.19 1.41 2.37
CA SER A 71 3.22 0.55 2.98
C SER A 71 4.52 0.56 2.17
N ASN A 72 4.44 0.51 0.84
CA ASN A 72 5.61 0.63 -0.03
C ASN A 72 6.27 2.01 0.06
N ILE A 73 5.48 3.10 0.11
CA ILE A 73 6.02 4.45 0.32
C ILE A 73 6.82 4.49 1.63
N ASN A 74 6.25 3.97 2.72
CA ASN A 74 6.93 3.92 4.00
C ASN A 74 8.23 3.09 3.96
N TYR A 75 8.22 1.98 3.24
CA TYR A 75 9.42 1.16 3.02
C TYR A 75 10.52 1.94 2.29
N PHE A 76 10.22 2.55 1.14
CA PHE A 76 11.20 3.33 0.37
C PHE A 76 11.69 4.56 1.13
N GLN A 77 10.79 5.24 1.85
CA GLN A 77 11.16 6.37 2.71
C GLN A 77 12.15 5.92 3.78
N SER A 78 11.86 4.79 4.45
CA SER A 78 12.74 4.22 5.47
C SER A 78 14.10 3.80 4.90
N GLN A 79 14.13 3.20 3.72
CA GLN A 79 15.39 2.86 3.04
C GLN A 79 16.20 4.12 2.74
N CYS A 80 15.58 5.14 2.17
CA CYS A 80 16.24 6.41 1.90
C CYS A 80 16.86 7.03 3.18
N TRP A 81 16.12 7.04 4.29
CA TRP A 81 16.64 7.52 5.58
C TRP A 81 17.84 6.70 6.09
N GLN A 82 17.78 5.38 5.97
CA GLN A 82 18.87 4.48 6.38
C GLN A 82 20.17 4.69 5.58
N HIS A 83 20.06 5.21 4.35
CA HIS A 83 21.20 5.51 3.49
C HIS A 83 21.62 6.99 3.50
N GLY A 84 21.08 7.81 4.41
CA GLY A 84 21.41 9.23 4.52
C GLY A 84 20.89 10.08 3.36
N GLY A 85 19.82 9.63 2.69
CA GLY A 85 19.20 10.34 1.59
C GLY A 85 18.49 11.63 2.01
N GLN A 86 18.22 12.49 1.04
CA GLN A 86 17.46 13.73 1.22
C GLN A 86 16.11 13.63 0.51
N ASN A 87 15.13 14.42 0.96
CA ASN A 87 13.77 14.41 0.41
C ASN A 87 13.14 13.00 0.32
N CYS A 88 13.39 12.15 1.33
CA CYS A 88 13.00 10.74 1.29
C CYS A 88 11.50 10.53 1.12
N ARG A 89 10.67 11.44 1.65
CA ARG A 89 9.22 11.42 1.46
C ARG A 89 8.83 11.61 0.00
N GLY A 90 9.30 12.71 -0.62
CA GLY A 90 8.98 13.03 -2.00
C GLY A 90 9.49 11.96 -2.97
N ASN A 91 10.70 11.47 -2.75
CA ASN A 91 11.28 10.40 -3.58
C ASN A 91 10.49 9.10 -3.46
N ALA A 92 10.08 8.71 -2.25
CA ALA A 92 9.28 7.51 -2.05
C ALA A 92 7.89 7.60 -2.68
N ILE A 93 7.21 8.75 -2.53
CA ILE A 93 5.91 9.00 -3.17
C ILE A 93 6.05 8.96 -4.69
N ALA A 94 7.06 9.64 -5.26
CA ALA A 94 7.31 9.63 -6.69
C ALA A 94 7.66 8.22 -7.22
N GLN A 95 8.38 7.41 -6.43
CA GLN A 95 8.74 6.06 -6.84
C GLN A 95 7.56 5.09 -6.85
N VAL A 96 6.58 5.26 -5.94
CA VAL A 96 5.43 4.37 -5.84
C VAL A 96 4.24 4.87 -6.66
N CYS A 97 4.02 6.18 -6.69
CA CYS A 97 2.83 6.83 -7.26
C CYS A 97 3.12 7.73 -8.46
N GLY A 98 4.37 7.83 -8.91
CA GLY A 98 4.75 8.56 -10.13
C GLY A 98 4.75 7.70 -11.39
#